data_AF-A0A2E0Y2S7-F1
#
_entry.id   AF-A0A2E0Y2S7-F1
#
_cell.length_a   1.000
_cell.length_b   1.000
_cell.length_c   1.000
_cell.angle_alpha   90.00
_cell.angle_beta   90.00
_cell.angle_gamma   90.00
#
_symmetry.space_group_name_H-M   'P 1'
#
loop_
_entity.id
_entity.type
_entity.pdbx_description
1 polymer ?
#
loop_
_entity_poly.entity_id
_entity_poly.type
_entity_poly.pdbx_seq_one_letter_code
_entity_poly.pdbx_strand_id
1 'polypeptide(L)'
;MARRTSIQNMQRPKASWRHLFLEMSLVFLAFGLGVVAVMPGCSSPRAGRLAASAGSVAEFDAGFTLLHELLASEAQVDGILILKTASPKTEQLLKEIANASVEMRDELDEMSSQDPTLTREASGLPLIESSARDAIESDTTMALLGAGEEDFDVRILLTQEKAMSYGTHLARSLSESDSNPERADRFGVMASRMSSFHDRALALLIERCGATSGD
;
A
#
# COMPACT_ATOMS: atom_id res chain seq x y z
N MET A 1 -40.41 23.17 -49.14
CA MET A 1 -39.86 23.39 -47.79
C MET A 1 -40.31 22.23 -46.92
N ALA A 2 -39.59 21.11 -46.83
CA ALA A 2 -38.45 20.85 -45.93
C ALA A 2 -38.80 21.22 -44.47
N ARG A 3 -38.79 20.33 -43.46
CA ARG A 3 -37.71 19.38 -43.16
C ARG A 3 -38.22 18.28 -42.20
N ARG A 4 -38.02 17.02 -42.61
CA ARG A 4 -38.11 15.79 -41.79
C ARG A 4 -36.67 15.41 -41.43
N THR A 5 -36.34 15.30 -40.15
CA THR A 5 -35.10 14.67 -39.65
C THR A 5 -35.36 14.24 -38.21
N SER A 6 -35.69 12.97 -37.96
CA SER A 6 -34.75 11.84 -37.81
C SER A 6 -33.95 11.96 -36.51
N ILE A 7 -34.50 11.37 -35.45
CA ILE A 7 -33.78 11.04 -34.21
C ILE A 7 -32.84 9.89 -34.57
N GLN A 8 -31.62 10.24 -34.95
CA GLN A 8 -30.54 9.28 -35.12
C GLN A 8 -30.06 8.83 -33.73
N ASN A 9 -30.40 7.59 -33.39
CA ASN A 9 -29.41 6.53 -33.14
C ASN A 9 -28.13 6.97 -32.40
N MET A 10 -28.22 7.16 -31.08
CA MET A 10 -27.04 7.32 -30.23
C MET A 10 -26.46 5.95 -29.91
N GLN A 11 -25.64 5.43 -30.83
CA GLN A 11 -24.78 4.28 -30.58
C GLN A 11 -23.82 4.60 -29.43
N ARG A 12 -23.95 3.88 -28.32
CA ARG A 12 -22.92 3.89 -27.27
C ARG A 12 -21.68 3.15 -27.80
N PRO A 13 -20.47 3.73 -27.75
CA PRO A 13 -19.27 3.00 -28.11
C PRO A 13 -19.04 1.87 -27.10
N LYS A 14 -18.88 0.64 -27.61
CA LYS A 14 -18.38 -0.50 -26.83
C LYS A 14 -16.90 -0.24 -26.55
N ALA A 15 -16.58 0.27 -25.37
CA ALA A 15 -15.20 0.29 -24.90
C ALA A 15 -14.74 -1.16 -24.70
N SER A 16 -13.71 -1.56 -25.46
CA SER A 16 -13.04 -2.85 -25.34
C SER A 16 -12.02 -2.76 -24.20
N TRP A 17 -12.34 -3.37 -23.05
CA TRP A 17 -11.55 -3.34 -21.81
C TRP A 17 -10.25 -4.16 -21.86
N ARG A 18 -9.77 -4.53 -23.05
CA ARG A 18 -8.61 -5.42 -23.22
C ARG A 18 -7.27 -4.68 -23.34
N HIS A 19 -7.25 -3.35 -23.29
CA HIS A 19 -6.03 -2.55 -23.48
C HIS A 19 -5.59 -1.74 -22.25
N LEU A 20 -6.35 -1.75 -21.15
CA LEU A 20 -5.99 -1.02 -19.92
C LEU A 20 -5.04 -1.78 -18.99
N PHE A 21 -4.76 -3.06 -19.24
CA PHE A 21 -3.90 -3.90 -18.41
C PHE A 21 -2.50 -4.16 -19.00
N LEU A 22 -2.14 -3.56 -20.15
CA LEU A 22 -0.89 -3.91 -20.86
C LEU A 22 0.07 -2.74 -21.16
N GLU A 23 -0.32 -1.49 -20.87
CA GLU A 23 0.50 -0.30 -21.19
C GLU A 23 1.23 0.28 -19.95
N MET A 24 0.95 -0.22 -18.74
CA MET A 24 1.59 0.29 -17.52
C MET A 24 2.95 -0.37 -17.21
N SER A 25 3.46 -1.23 -18.10
CA SER A 25 4.72 -1.96 -17.92
C SER A 25 5.88 -1.44 -18.79
N LEU A 26 5.72 -0.34 -19.53
CA LEU A 26 6.70 0.10 -20.55
C LEU A 26 7.22 1.54 -20.41
N VAL A 27 6.94 2.22 -19.29
CA VAL A 27 7.48 3.58 -19.04
C VAL A 27 8.90 3.57 -18.46
N PHE A 28 9.44 2.40 -18.05
CA PHE A 28 10.77 2.33 -17.44
C PHE A 28 11.94 1.97 -18.39
N LEU A 29 11.71 1.78 -19.70
CA LEU A 29 12.72 1.18 -20.59
C LEU A 29 13.07 2.01 -21.83
N ALA A 30 13.19 3.33 -21.68
CA ALA A 30 13.62 4.20 -22.78
C ALA A 30 14.46 5.41 -22.35
N PHE A 31 15.42 5.25 -21.44
CA PHE A 31 16.48 6.24 -21.28
C PHE A 31 17.85 5.58 -21.12
N GLY A 32 18.69 5.70 -22.14
CA GLY A 32 20.13 5.44 -22.01
C GLY A 32 20.78 4.61 -23.11
N LEU A 33 20.62 5.00 -24.39
CA LEU A 33 21.60 4.60 -25.41
C LEU A 33 22.71 5.67 -25.48
N GLY A 34 23.89 5.30 -24.98
CA GLY A 34 25.18 5.61 -25.61
C GLY A 34 25.91 6.90 -25.23
N VAL A 35 26.98 6.76 -24.42
CA VAL A 35 28.29 7.37 -24.70
C VAL A 35 29.39 6.40 -24.23
N VAL A 36 30.30 6.07 -25.14
CA VAL A 36 31.51 5.26 -24.91
C VAL A 36 32.71 6.15 -24.61
N ALA A 37 33.53 5.68 -23.66
CA ALA A 37 34.96 5.95 -23.40
C ALA A 37 35.39 7.32 -22.81
N VAL A 38 36.12 7.28 -21.68
CA VAL A 38 37.61 7.39 -21.57
C VAL A 38 37.98 7.48 -20.07
N MET A 39 38.89 6.62 -19.60
CA MET A 39 39.61 6.79 -18.31
C MET A 39 40.65 7.91 -18.46
N PRO A 40 40.79 8.81 -17.47
CA PRO A 40 41.99 8.74 -16.63
C PRO A 40 41.79 9.17 -15.17
N GLY A 41 42.60 8.57 -14.28
CA GLY A 41 43.41 9.32 -13.32
C GLY A 41 42.74 9.86 -12.05
N CYS A 42 43.21 9.36 -10.90
CA CYS A 42 42.90 9.82 -9.55
C CYS A 42 43.11 11.33 -9.34
N SER A 43 42.13 11.99 -8.73
CA SER A 43 42.39 12.89 -7.61
C SER A 43 41.26 12.72 -6.61
N SER A 44 41.60 12.35 -5.38
CA SER A 44 40.68 12.34 -4.25
C SER A 44 40.77 13.72 -3.60
N PRO A 45 39.83 14.65 -3.85
CA PRO A 45 39.46 15.53 -2.77
C PRO A 45 38.69 14.64 -1.79
N ARG A 46 39.20 14.57 -0.56
CA ARG A 46 38.53 13.97 0.58
C ARG A 46 37.23 14.77 0.83
N ALA A 47 36.21 14.52 0.01
CA ALA A 47 34.86 14.99 0.23
C ALA A 47 34.40 14.33 1.53
N GLY A 48 34.02 15.17 2.49
CA GLY A 48 33.70 14.76 3.84
C GLY A 48 32.74 13.58 3.84
N ARG A 49 33.13 12.51 4.53
CA ARG A 49 32.20 11.50 5.04
C ARG A 49 31.39 12.15 6.16
N LEU A 50 30.48 13.05 5.83
CA LEU A 50 29.50 13.67 6.73
C LEU A 50 28.23 13.93 5.90
N ALA A 51 27.48 12.86 5.58
CA ALA A 51 26.13 12.93 5.01
C ALA A 51 25.43 11.55 4.98
N ALA A 52 26.20 10.46 4.82
CA ALA A 52 25.62 9.12 4.66
C ALA A 52 24.85 8.60 5.90
N SER A 53 25.26 8.99 7.11
CA SER A 53 24.63 8.51 8.36
C SER A 53 23.39 9.30 8.79
N ALA A 54 23.32 10.60 8.45
CA ALA A 54 22.15 11.42 8.79
C ALA A 54 21.00 11.16 7.81
N GLY A 55 21.32 10.97 6.52
CA GLY A 55 20.33 10.57 5.52
C GLY A 55 19.71 9.19 5.82
N SER A 56 20.52 8.21 6.24
CA SER A 56 20.02 6.87 6.57
C SER A 56 19.12 6.84 7.81
N VAL A 57 19.38 7.68 8.82
CA VAL A 57 18.54 7.76 10.03
C VAL A 57 17.20 8.44 9.72
N ALA A 58 17.21 9.53 8.96
CA ALA A 58 15.98 10.20 8.56
C ALA A 58 15.11 9.33 7.63
N GLU A 59 15.72 8.57 6.72
CA GLU A 59 15.02 7.62 5.86
C GLU A 59 14.41 6.47 6.66
N PHE A 60 15.13 5.96 7.67
CA PHE A 60 14.61 4.94 8.59
C PHE A 60 13.41 5.44 9.40
N ASP A 61 13.52 6.63 10.01
CA ASP A 61 12.43 7.24 10.80
C ASP A 61 11.20 7.56 9.93
N ALA A 62 11.42 7.95 8.67
CA ALA A 62 10.35 8.11 7.69
C ALA A 62 9.62 6.77 7.41
N GLY A 63 10.36 5.69 7.18
CA GLY A 63 9.78 4.35 7.02
C GLY A 63 9.03 3.87 8.26
N PHE A 64 9.58 4.13 9.44
CA PHE A 64 8.96 3.85 10.74
C PHE A 64 7.63 4.57 10.88
N THR A 65 7.60 5.86 10.54
CA THR A 65 6.38 6.70 10.56
C THR A 65 5.32 6.16 9.60
N LEU A 66 5.69 5.77 8.37
CA LEU A 66 4.77 5.18 7.40
C LEU A 66 4.15 3.87 7.90
N LEU A 67 4.94 3.02 8.56
CA LEU A 67 4.42 1.76 9.11
C LEU A 67 3.44 2.05 10.25
N HIS A 68 3.76 3.03 11.10
CA HIS A 68 2.87 3.47 12.17
C HIS A 68 1.54 4.00 11.65
N GLU A 69 1.58 4.88 10.64
CA GLU A 69 0.38 5.43 9.97
C GLU A 69 -0.49 4.32 9.36
N LEU A 70 0.13 3.37 8.65
CA LEU A 70 -0.58 2.20 8.10
C LEU A 70 -1.29 1.41 9.20
N LEU A 71 -0.57 1.04 10.27
CA LEU A 71 -1.14 0.27 11.38
C LEU A 71 -2.23 1.04 12.12
N ALA A 72 -2.12 2.36 12.23
CA ALA A 72 -3.15 3.20 12.83
C ALA A 72 -4.45 3.22 11.99
N SER A 73 -4.34 3.22 10.67
CA SER A 73 -5.50 3.10 9.76
C SER A 73 -6.10 1.69 9.84
N GLU A 74 -5.29 0.64 9.69
CA GLU A 74 -5.76 -0.74 9.70
C GLU A 74 -6.32 -1.19 11.05
N ALA A 75 -5.88 -0.59 12.17
CA ALA A 75 -6.47 -0.78 13.50
C ALA A 75 -7.97 -0.42 13.58
N GLN A 76 -8.50 0.29 12.59
CA GLN A 76 -9.89 0.76 12.53
C GLN A 76 -10.67 0.10 11.39
N VAL A 77 -10.08 -0.83 10.64
CA VAL A 77 -10.68 -1.37 9.41
C VAL A 77 -12.02 -2.06 9.67
N ASP A 78 -12.17 -2.75 10.80
CA ASP A 78 -13.40 -3.44 11.16
C ASP A 78 -14.55 -2.48 11.50
N GLY A 79 -14.26 -1.19 11.71
CA GLY A 79 -15.27 -0.14 11.89
C GLY A 79 -16.21 0.01 10.70
N ILE A 80 -15.79 -0.37 9.49
CA ILE A 80 -16.65 -0.37 8.30
C ILE A 80 -17.87 -1.29 8.46
N LEU A 81 -17.77 -2.32 9.31
CA LEU A 81 -18.82 -3.30 9.57
C LEU A 81 -20.02 -2.72 10.34
N ILE A 82 -19.88 -1.52 10.90
CA ILE A 82 -21.01 -0.79 11.49
C ILE A 82 -22.04 -0.41 10.40
N LEU A 83 -21.57 -0.14 9.18
CA LEU A 83 -22.39 0.34 8.07
C LEU A 83 -22.55 -0.70 6.96
N LYS A 84 -21.68 -1.72 6.92
CA LYS A 84 -21.62 -2.73 5.86
C LYS A 84 -21.65 -4.13 6.42
N THR A 85 -22.34 -5.01 5.71
CA THR A 85 -22.36 -6.44 6.00
C THR A 85 -21.32 -7.14 5.13
N ALA A 86 -20.40 -7.85 5.76
CA ALA A 86 -19.47 -8.75 5.07
C ALA A 86 -19.94 -10.20 5.19
N SER A 87 -19.37 -11.12 4.39
CA SER A 87 -19.52 -12.54 4.72
C SER A 87 -18.83 -12.87 6.06
N PRO A 88 -19.27 -13.92 6.79
CA PRO A 88 -18.70 -14.24 8.10
C PRO A 88 -17.17 -14.44 8.10
N LYS A 89 -16.62 -15.03 7.04
CA LYS A 89 -15.17 -15.22 6.88
C LYS A 89 -14.44 -13.89 6.70
N THR A 90 -15.01 -12.98 5.89
CA THR A 90 -14.45 -11.64 5.66
C THR A 90 -14.52 -10.80 6.92
N GLU A 91 -15.68 -10.77 7.59
CA GLU A 91 -15.85 -10.07 8.88
C GLU A 91 -14.82 -10.54 9.92
N GLN A 92 -14.63 -11.85 10.05
CA GLN A 92 -13.64 -12.40 10.96
C GLN A 92 -12.23 -11.93 10.60
N LEU A 93 -11.86 -11.98 9.32
CA LEU A 93 -10.55 -11.53 8.87
C LEU A 93 -10.31 -10.05 9.20
N LEU A 94 -11.30 -9.17 8.95
CA LEU A 94 -11.17 -7.73 9.24
C LEU A 94 -10.94 -7.46 10.73
N LYS A 95 -11.67 -8.15 11.61
CA LYS A 95 -11.47 -8.02 13.06
C LYS A 95 -10.09 -8.50 13.50
N GLU A 96 -9.60 -9.59 12.91
CA GLU A 96 -8.26 -10.09 13.21
C GLU A 96 -7.16 -9.13 12.72
N ILE A 97 -7.33 -8.52 11.55
CA ILE A 97 -6.43 -7.47 11.03
C ILE A 97 -6.45 -6.25 11.94
N ALA A 98 -7.64 -5.77 12.33
CA ALA A 98 -7.78 -4.62 13.23
C ALA A 98 -7.05 -4.84 14.56
N ASN A 99 -7.33 -5.97 15.21
CA ASN A 99 -6.69 -6.30 16.50
C ASN A 99 -5.17 -6.45 16.37
N ALA A 100 -4.69 -7.16 15.34
CA ALA A 100 -3.26 -7.31 15.13
C ALA A 100 -2.58 -5.97 14.82
N SER A 101 -3.26 -5.07 14.12
CA SER A 101 -2.75 -3.74 13.81
C SER A 101 -2.67 -2.86 15.06
N VAL A 102 -3.63 -2.97 15.99
CA VAL A 102 -3.52 -2.34 17.32
C VAL A 102 -2.27 -2.85 18.04
N GLU A 103 -2.10 -4.16 18.15
CA GLU A 103 -0.94 -4.76 18.85
C GLU A 103 0.39 -4.32 18.24
N MET A 104 0.53 -4.38 16.92
CA MET A 104 1.76 -3.96 16.23
C MET A 104 2.00 -2.46 16.34
N ARG A 105 0.95 -1.63 16.32
CA ARG A 105 1.09 -0.18 16.51
C ARG A 105 1.56 0.15 17.91
N ASP A 106 0.96 -0.48 18.93
CA ASP A 106 1.34 -0.28 20.32
C ASP A 106 2.80 -0.76 20.56
N GLU A 107 3.22 -1.79 19.82
CA GLU A 107 4.61 -2.23 19.79
C GLU A 107 5.56 -1.15 19.21
N LEU A 108 5.16 -0.45 18.13
CA LEU A 108 5.92 0.71 17.62
C LEU A 108 5.91 1.89 18.59
N ASP A 109 4.80 2.14 19.29
CA ASP A 109 4.72 3.15 20.34
C ASP A 109 5.76 2.89 21.43
N GLU A 110 5.85 1.65 21.89
CA GLU A 110 6.87 1.23 22.84
C GLU A 110 8.30 1.45 22.31
N MET A 111 8.59 1.03 21.06
CA MET A 111 9.92 1.24 20.46
C MET A 111 10.32 2.72 20.47
N SER A 112 9.42 3.60 20.00
CA SER A 112 9.71 5.05 19.92
C SER A 112 9.81 5.71 21.30
N SER A 113 9.14 5.18 22.32
CA SER A 113 9.29 5.66 23.70
C SER A 113 10.66 5.35 24.30
N GLN A 114 11.34 4.30 23.79
CA GLN A 114 12.63 3.82 24.27
C GLN A 114 13.80 4.36 23.44
N ASP A 115 13.56 4.80 22.21
CA ASP A 115 14.59 5.31 21.29
C ASP A 115 14.24 6.74 20.81
N PRO A 116 14.93 7.78 21.32
CA PRO A 116 14.64 9.17 20.95
C PRO A 116 15.03 9.52 19.51
N THR A 117 15.67 8.61 18.76
CA THR A 117 15.95 8.80 17.33
C THR A 117 14.75 8.47 16.44
N LEU A 118 13.72 7.81 16.98
CA LEU A 118 12.46 7.52 16.32
C LEU A 118 11.46 8.62 16.65
N THR A 119 11.47 9.70 15.87
CA THR A 119 10.75 10.93 16.21
C THR A 119 9.27 10.87 15.82
N ARG A 120 8.93 10.11 14.78
CA ARG A 120 7.59 10.04 14.20
C ARG A 120 7.04 11.41 13.77
N GLU A 121 7.89 12.40 13.54
CA GLU A 121 7.43 13.76 13.25
C GLU A 121 6.93 13.93 11.81
N ALA A 122 7.48 13.17 10.85
CA ALA A 122 6.97 13.15 9.48
C ALA A 122 7.45 11.91 8.72
N SER A 123 6.58 11.34 7.89
CA SER A 123 6.94 10.28 6.92
C SER A 123 7.91 10.74 5.82
N GLY A 124 8.30 12.02 5.79
CA GLY A 124 9.19 12.58 4.78
C GLY A 124 8.60 12.58 3.36
N LEU A 125 7.33 12.24 3.20
CA LEU A 125 6.67 12.22 1.89
C LEU A 125 6.54 13.64 1.32
N PRO A 126 6.78 13.84 0.02
CA PRO A 126 6.45 15.09 -0.64
C PRO A 126 4.96 15.42 -0.50
N LEU A 127 4.62 16.71 -0.38
CA LEU A 127 3.23 17.16 -0.22
C LEU A 127 2.27 16.62 -1.29
N ILE A 128 2.73 16.53 -2.54
CA ILE A 128 1.93 15.98 -3.65
C ILE A 128 1.65 14.49 -3.45
N GLU A 129 2.62 13.73 -2.94
CA GLU A 129 2.46 12.29 -2.67
C GLU A 129 1.50 12.05 -1.49
N SER A 130 1.65 12.81 -0.39
CA SER A 130 0.71 12.74 0.74
C SER A 130 -0.72 13.07 0.28
N SER A 131 -0.90 14.17 -0.46
CA SER A 131 -2.22 14.54 -0.98
C SER A 131 -2.81 13.49 -1.93
N ALA A 132 -1.99 12.80 -2.72
CA ALA A 132 -2.46 11.73 -3.60
C ALA A 132 -2.92 10.51 -2.79
N ARG A 133 -2.20 10.14 -1.73
CA ARG A 133 -2.58 9.05 -0.82
C ARG A 133 -3.89 9.33 -0.12
N ASP A 134 -4.06 10.52 0.44
CA ASP A 134 -5.30 10.95 1.10
C ASP A 134 -6.50 10.87 0.15
N ALA A 135 -6.31 11.29 -1.11
CA ALA A 135 -7.34 11.19 -2.14
C ALA A 135 -7.69 9.74 -2.48
N ILE A 136 -6.69 8.87 -2.62
CA ILE A 136 -6.90 7.43 -2.87
C ILE A 136 -7.63 6.77 -1.70
N GLU A 137 -7.26 7.09 -0.46
CA GLU A 137 -7.92 6.56 0.75
C GLU A 137 -9.38 7.01 0.82
N SER A 138 -9.65 8.30 0.58
CA SER A 138 -11.00 8.87 0.52
C SER A 138 -11.85 8.18 -0.56
N ASP A 139 -11.33 8.08 -1.79
CA ASP A 139 -12.05 7.44 -2.91
C ASP A 139 -12.29 5.95 -2.64
N THR A 140 -11.33 5.25 -2.06
CA THR A 140 -11.46 3.83 -1.67
C THR A 140 -12.52 3.66 -0.60
N THR A 141 -12.52 4.50 0.43
CA THR A 141 -13.52 4.51 1.49
C THR A 141 -14.92 4.75 0.92
N MET A 142 -15.07 5.76 0.06
CA MET A 142 -16.35 6.05 -0.60
C MET A 142 -16.81 4.91 -1.51
N ALA A 143 -15.89 4.25 -2.21
CA ALA A 143 -16.21 3.10 -3.03
C ALA A 143 -16.68 1.89 -2.19
N LEU A 144 -16.09 1.67 -1.02
CA LEU A 144 -16.51 0.63 -0.09
C LEU A 144 -17.89 0.95 0.51
N LEU A 145 -18.10 2.19 0.97
CA LEU A 145 -19.37 2.66 1.52
C LEU A 145 -20.50 2.69 0.47
N GLY A 146 -20.17 2.89 -0.80
CA GLY A 146 -21.12 2.85 -1.91
C GLY A 146 -21.42 1.44 -2.44
N ALA A 147 -20.61 0.43 -2.09
CA ALA A 147 -20.75 -0.91 -2.63
C ALA A 147 -22.02 -1.62 -2.12
N GLY A 148 -22.68 -2.38 -3.00
CA GLY A 148 -23.68 -3.37 -2.59
C GLY A 148 -23.04 -4.54 -1.84
N GLU A 149 -23.84 -5.39 -1.20
CA GLU A 149 -23.34 -6.50 -0.36
C GLU A 149 -22.42 -7.47 -1.11
N GLU A 150 -22.75 -7.81 -2.36
CA GLU A 150 -21.94 -8.73 -3.17
C GLU A 150 -20.58 -8.13 -3.56
N ASP A 151 -20.58 -6.87 -3.98
CA ASP A 151 -19.38 -6.12 -4.38
C ASP A 151 -18.51 -5.73 -3.19
N PHE A 152 -19.12 -5.54 -2.01
CA PHE A 152 -18.44 -5.08 -0.82
C PHE A 152 -17.33 -6.03 -0.40
N ASP A 153 -17.63 -7.34 -0.33
CA ASP A 153 -16.66 -8.36 0.07
C ASP A 153 -15.44 -8.39 -0.86
N VAL A 154 -15.66 -8.33 -2.17
CA VAL A 154 -14.55 -8.32 -3.15
C VAL A 154 -13.71 -7.07 -2.99
N ARG A 155 -14.35 -5.91 -2.83
CA ARG A 155 -13.64 -4.63 -2.70
C ARG A 155 -12.83 -4.57 -1.41
N ILE A 156 -13.43 -4.93 -0.27
CA ILE A 156 -12.72 -4.85 1.01
C ILE A 156 -11.56 -5.84 1.04
N LEU A 157 -11.74 -7.07 0.56
CA LEU A 157 -10.65 -8.05 0.51
C LEU A 157 -9.51 -7.60 -0.41
N LEU A 158 -9.82 -6.97 -1.55
CA LEU A 158 -8.79 -6.41 -2.44
C LEU A 158 -8.04 -5.23 -1.81
N THR A 159 -8.75 -4.36 -1.08
CA THR A 159 -8.12 -3.27 -0.33
C THR A 159 -7.15 -3.83 0.72
N GLN A 160 -7.60 -4.84 1.46
CA GLN A 160 -6.83 -5.46 2.54
C GLN A 160 -5.65 -6.27 2.02
N GLU A 161 -5.80 -7.00 0.92
CA GLU A 161 -4.70 -7.70 0.25
C GLU A 161 -3.55 -6.73 -0.09
N LYS A 162 -3.87 -5.55 -0.64
CA LYS A 162 -2.88 -4.52 -0.98
C LYS A 162 -2.24 -3.90 0.25
N ALA A 163 -3.03 -3.52 1.25
CA ALA A 163 -2.53 -2.91 2.48
C ALA A 163 -1.57 -3.85 3.21
N MET A 164 -1.94 -5.13 3.34
CA MET A 164 -1.11 -6.14 3.99
C MET A 164 0.15 -6.48 3.20
N SER A 165 0.08 -6.48 1.86
CA SER A 165 1.27 -6.61 1.00
C SER A 165 2.23 -5.43 1.20
N TYR A 166 1.72 -4.20 1.16
CA TYR A 166 2.51 -3.00 1.38
C TYR A 166 3.17 -3.01 2.76
N GLY A 167 2.40 -3.28 3.82
CA GLY A 167 2.91 -3.37 5.18
C GLY A 167 3.97 -4.45 5.36
N THR A 168 3.79 -5.62 4.74
CA THR A 168 4.79 -6.70 4.72
C THR A 168 6.12 -6.23 4.18
N HIS A 169 6.11 -5.55 3.03
CA HIS A 169 7.33 -5.07 2.39
C HIS A 169 7.95 -3.91 3.15
N LEU A 170 7.15 -2.99 3.68
CA LEU A 170 7.63 -1.87 4.48
C LEU A 170 8.30 -2.35 5.78
N ALA A 171 7.64 -3.23 6.54
CA ALA A 171 8.19 -3.81 7.76
C ALA A 171 9.46 -4.63 7.48
N ARG A 172 9.50 -5.39 6.37
CA ARG A 172 10.72 -6.11 5.97
C ARG A 172 11.87 -5.16 5.67
N SER A 173 11.63 -4.07 4.93
CA SER A 173 12.67 -3.07 4.65
C SER A 173 13.19 -2.40 5.92
N LEU A 174 12.32 -2.13 6.91
CA LEU A 174 12.75 -1.66 8.23
C LEU A 174 13.62 -2.70 8.94
N SER A 175 13.19 -3.96 8.98
CA SER A 175 13.97 -5.07 9.55
C SER A 175 15.38 -5.18 8.96
N GLU A 176 15.50 -5.09 7.62
CA GLU A 176 16.76 -5.23 6.90
C GLU A 176 17.71 -4.02 7.06
N SER A 177 17.16 -2.83 7.30
CA SER A 177 17.92 -1.59 7.44
C SER A 177 18.27 -1.23 8.88
N ASP A 178 17.65 -1.88 9.86
CA ASP A 178 17.86 -1.60 11.26
C ASP A 178 19.18 -2.18 11.79
N SER A 179 19.96 -1.34 12.46
CA SER A 179 21.20 -1.76 13.12
C SER A 179 20.98 -2.41 14.48
N ASN A 180 19.79 -2.24 15.07
CA ASN A 180 19.41 -2.89 16.32
C ASN A 180 18.77 -4.26 16.02
N PRO A 181 19.43 -5.38 16.38
CA PRO A 181 18.93 -6.71 16.03
C PRO A 181 17.61 -7.09 16.72
N GLU A 182 17.35 -6.56 17.92
CA GLU A 182 16.09 -6.82 18.63
C GLU A 182 14.91 -6.12 17.94
N ARG A 183 15.11 -4.86 17.55
CA ARG A 183 14.10 -4.09 16.82
C ARG A 183 13.90 -4.62 15.40
N ALA A 184 14.99 -5.04 14.74
CA ALA A 184 14.94 -5.73 13.45
C ALA A 184 14.07 -7.00 13.50
N ASP A 185 14.22 -7.83 14.54
CA ASP A 185 13.44 -9.05 14.72
C ASP A 185 11.95 -8.75 14.88
N ARG A 186 11.61 -7.73 15.68
CA ARG A 186 10.24 -7.25 15.87
C ARG A 186 9.59 -6.84 14.55
N PHE A 187 10.29 -6.07 13.70
CA PHE A 187 9.80 -5.76 12.35
C PHE A 187 9.65 -7.01 11.46
N GLY A 188 10.55 -7.98 11.59
CA GLY A 188 10.46 -9.27 10.91
C GLY A 188 9.17 -10.02 11.28
N VAL A 189 8.83 -10.05 12.58
CA VAL A 189 7.57 -10.64 13.07
C VAL A 189 6.36 -9.89 12.50
N MET A 190 6.37 -8.56 12.50
CA MET A 190 5.29 -7.76 11.89
C MET A 190 5.12 -8.08 10.40
N ALA A 191 6.22 -8.17 9.64
CA ALA A 191 6.19 -8.52 8.23
C ALA A 191 5.58 -9.92 7.99
N SER A 192 5.92 -10.91 8.82
CA SER A 192 5.33 -12.26 8.74
C SER A 192 3.83 -12.26 9.06
N ARG A 193 3.39 -11.49 10.07
CA ARG A 193 1.98 -11.36 10.43
C ARG A 193 1.17 -10.74 9.29
N MET A 194 1.65 -9.62 8.74
CA MET A 194 1.01 -8.94 7.60
C MET A 194 0.98 -9.84 6.35
N SER A 195 2.05 -10.59 6.09
CA SER A 195 2.09 -11.54 4.96
C SER A 195 1.01 -12.62 5.10
N SER A 196 0.79 -13.12 6.32
CA SER A 196 -0.28 -14.09 6.56
C SER A 196 -1.67 -13.51 6.30
N PHE A 197 -1.92 -12.26 6.68
CA PHE A 197 -3.19 -11.59 6.37
C PHE A 197 -3.38 -11.35 4.88
N HIS A 198 -2.32 -10.98 4.16
CA HIS A 198 -2.33 -10.88 2.70
C HIS A 198 -2.75 -12.20 2.05
N ASP A 199 -2.11 -13.31 2.42
CA ASP A 199 -2.43 -14.65 1.87
C ASP A 199 -3.89 -15.05 2.13
N ARG A 200 -4.40 -14.72 3.33
CA ARG A 200 -5.78 -15.02 3.71
C ARG A 200 -6.80 -14.16 2.96
N ALA A 201 -6.51 -12.88 2.77
CA ALA A 201 -7.36 -11.99 1.96
C ALA A 201 -7.43 -12.49 0.51
N LEU A 202 -6.29 -12.87 -0.06
CA LEU A 202 -6.20 -13.43 -1.40
C LEU A 202 -6.94 -14.77 -1.53
N ALA A 203 -6.83 -15.66 -0.54
CA ALA A 203 -7.55 -16.93 -0.54
C ALA A 203 -9.08 -16.73 -0.56
N LEU A 204 -9.60 -15.76 0.22
CA LEU A 204 -11.02 -15.43 0.22
C LEU A 204 -11.47 -14.80 -1.11
N LEU A 205 -10.63 -13.96 -1.73
CA LEU A 205 -10.91 -13.43 -3.07
C LEU A 205 -11.02 -14.55 -4.12
N ILE A 206 -10.08 -15.50 -4.10
CA ILE A 206 -10.09 -16.64 -5.02
C ILE A 206 -11.33 -17.50 -4.81
N GLU A 207 -11.71 -17.77 -3.56
CA GLU A 207 -12.94 -18.52 -3.22
C GLU A 207 -14.18 -17.83 -3.82
N ARG A 208 -14.27 -16.50 -3.71
CA ARG A 208 -15.39 -15.72 -4.28
C ARG A 208 -15.41 -15.75 -5.80
N CYS A 209 -14.26 -15.58 -6.46
CA CYS A 209 -14.18 -15.68 -7.92
C CYS A 209 -14.57 -17.08 -8.41
N GLY A 210 -14.15 -18.13 -7.71
CA GLY A 210 -14.52 -19.51 -8.02
C GLY A 210 -16.02 -19.79 -7.84
N ALA A 211 -16.63 -19.25 -6.78
CA ALA A 211 -18.06 -19.42 -6.51
C ALA A 211 -18.96 -18.82 -7.62
N THR A 212 -18.57 -17.69 -8.22
CA THR A 212 -19.33 -17.05 -9.31
C THR A 212 -19.30 -17.79 -10.66
N SER A 213 -18.47 -18.83 -10.79
CA SER A 213 -18.38 -19.62 -12.03
C SER A 213 -19.22 -20.91 -12.03
N GLY A 214 -20.00 -21.14 -10.96
CA GLY A 214 -20.76 -22.37 -10.72
C GLY A 214 -22.28 -22.30 -10.94
N ASP A 215 -22.82 -21.14 -11.34
CA ASP A 215 -24.26 -20.91 -11.63
C ASP A 215 -24.52 -20.70 -13.13
#